data_AF-A0A938SBV3-F1
#
_entry.id   AF-A0A938SBV3-F1
#
_cell.length_a   1.000
_cell.length_b   1.000
_cell.length_c   1.000
_cell.angle_alpha   90.00
_cell.angle_beta   90.00
_cell.angle_gamma   90.00
#
_symmetry.space_group_name_H-M   'P 1'
#
loop_
_entity.id
_entity.type
_entity.pdbx_description
1 polymer ?
#
loop_
_entity_poly.entity_id
_entity_poly.type
_entity_poly.pdbx_seq_one_letter_code
_entity_poly.pdbx_strand_id
1 'polypeptide(L)'
;MAAGNRSVLVVLDSRRVGERARADRTVFAALDHFGVAYEVLECGDYMALPPGHAAPRGAYVLAHDGAGAGIKPQVAVEIAKSVRGGAGLLTFDREINGWPAALRSLLPASRQSEQTDRIRFPATRHFITFGHEQDEDVGLDMPIGVCTFQTDGTFRSVASTGLGGCVVVLGQVDGGRVVAFGTGDQLYSEDVYGHVRGADGLMWRALVWVAAKPFPMRCIPPFVSARMDDCNGAYCAFGYVDVLNRYGIGPNLGLFIAEMGPTDWAAAKRLFDKGGADFSMHAFRDDLYKAKWHKPYAVLKDKPDLSNGGRDVRFEGLSIDHGTGRDLDDATVERNFKRMDDAFARAGIKHSRVINSHFGEIGWRAVPGFLARGADMPCNNAAVGQLYGNQPSWRPKPYGLRGRNGRSGLVIDRCPHHPGITHINMSPAHLGKTHMIADILSGHTPFAGESDRSRPQDAARRGITNVRLGLDSLAFGVIMTHEERIDAISPGDWETVVSAIIRGLNGWDAEFAGREHVSIICKRLFDSSLVYAETTETGLRCELCGHTDGPSPLTIWRNEGDGCTRRTVEIPRLDGFRAVHVT
;
A
#
# COMPACT_ATOMS: atom_id res chain seq x y z
N MET A 1 13.36 -21.96 22.76
CA MET A 1 12.27 -21.82 21.77
C MET A 1 12.25 -23.11 20.96
N ALA A 2 11.08 -23.71 20.71
CA ALA A 2 11.03 -24.91 19.88
C ALA A 2 11.58 -24.58 18.48
N ALA A 3 12.65 -25.26 18.08
CA ALA A 3 13.16 -25.20 16.72
C ALA A 3 12.03 -25.59 15.74
N GLY A 4 12.07 -25.06 14.52
CA GLY A 4 11.13 -25.49 13.48
C GLY A 4 10.77 -24.43 12.46
N ASN A 5 10.19 -24.92 11.37
CA ASN A 5 9.75 -24.16 10.21
C ASN A 5 8.77 -23.03 10.62
N ARG A 6 8.97 -21.85 10.04
CA ARG A 6 8.18 -20.62 10.24
C ARG A 6 7.50 -20.12 8.97
N SER A 7 7.67 -20.84 7.85
CA SER A 7 6.88 -20.62 6.65
C SER A 7 5.42 -21.03 6.85
N VAL A 8 4.55 -20.54 5.97
CA VAL A 8 3.13 -20.89 5.90
C VAL A 8 2.92 -22.06 4.93
N LEU A 9 1.99 -22.97 5.24
CA LEU A 9 1.48 -23.92 4.26
C LEU A 9 0.05 -23.52 3.87
N VAL A 10 -0.11 -23.10 2.62
CA VAL A 10 -1.39 -22.69 2.04
C VAL A 10 -2.05 -23.90 1.41
N VAL A 11 -3.24 -24.24 1.87
CA VAL A 11 -4.04 -25.35 1.38
C VAL A 11 -5.07 -24.83 0.38
N LEU A 12 -5.14 -25.48 -0.77
CA LEU A 12 -6.10 -25.16 -1.82
C LEU A 12 -6.56 -26.44 -2.53
N ASP A 13 -7.66 -26.36 -3.28
CA ASP A 13 -8.13 -27.46 -4.13
C ASP A 13 -8.42 -26.95 -5.55
N SER A 14 -7.51 -27.23 -6.48
CA SER A 14 -7.61 -26.81 -7.89
C SER A 14 -8.81 -27.39 -8.64
N ARG A 15 -9.45 -28.46 -8.13
CA ARG A 15 -10.70 -28.98 -8.70
C ARG A 15 -11.86 -28.00 -8.51
N ARG A 16 -11.77 -27.11 -7.50
CA ARG A 16 -12.70 -26.00 -7.27
C ARG A 16 -12.26 -24.77 -8.07
N VAL A 17 -12.34 -24.87 -9.41
CA VAL A 17 -11.78 -23.90 -10.37
C VAL A 17 -12.15 -22.45 -10.05
N GLY A 18 -13.43 -22.15 -9.77
CA GLY A 18 -13.90 -20.80 -9.48
C GLY A 18 -13.31 -20.23 -8.18
N GLU A 19 -13.29 -21.05 -7.12
CA GLU A 19 -12.80 -20.64 -5.81
C GLU A 19 -11.29 -20.47 -5.81
N ARG A 20 -10.59 -21.36 -6.50
CA ARG A 20 -9.15 -21.28 -6.72
C ARG A 20 -8.76 -20.03 -7.54
N ALA A 21 -9.53 -19.67 -8.57
CA ALA A 21 -9.28 -18.47 -9.38
C ALA A 21 -9.62 -17.16 -8.65
N ARG A 22 -10.49 -17.21 -7.64
CA ARG A 22 -10.75 -16.09 -6.73
C ARG A 22 -9.62 -15.95 -5.72
N ALA A 23 -9.22 -17.07 -5.08
CA ALA A 23 -8.12 -17.12 -4.12
C ALA A 23 -6.80 -16.53 -4.65
N ASP A 24 -6.50 -16.71 -5.95
CA ASP A 24 -5.34 -16.08 -6.59
C ASP A 24 -5.33 -14.55 -6.44
N ARG A 25 -6.50 -13.94 -6.60
CA ARG A 25 -6.69 -12.49 -6.61
C ARG A 25 -6.99 -11.91 -5.24
N THR A 26 -7.26 -12.78 -4.26
CA THR A 26 -7.55 -12.42 -2.87
C THR A 26 -6.40 -12.86 -1.96
N VAL A 27 -6.40 -14.12 -1.55
CA VAL A 27 -5.46 -14.67 -0.56
C VAL A 27 -4.02 -14.70 -1.07
N PHE A 28 -3.75 -15.22 -2.27
CA PHE A 28 -2.36 -15.33 -2.77
C PHE A 28 -1.77 -13.95 -3.08
N ALA A 29 -2.51 -13.08 -3.77
CA ALA A 29 -2.10 -11.69 -3.99
C ALA A 29 -1.74 -10.97 -2.69
N ALA A 30 -2.51 -11.20 -1.62
CA ALA A 30 -2.22 -10.66 -0.30
C ALA A 30 -0.97 -11.26 0.34
N LEU A 31 -0.80 -12.59 0.32
CA LEU A 31 0.38 -13.25 0.88
C LEU A 31 1.69 -12.81 0.19
N ASP A 32 1.65 -12.64 -1.13
CA ASP A 32 2.76 -12.10 -1.91
C ASP A 32 3.09 -10.66 -1.48
N HIS A 33 2.09 -9.80 -1.35
CA HIS A 33 2.25 -8.41 -0.89
C HIS A 33 2.76 -8.32 0.56
N PHE A 34 2.26 -9.19 1.43
CA PHE A 34 2.68 -9.27 2.83
C PHE A 34 4.12 -9.82 2.97
N GLY A 35 4.70 -10.36 1.90
CA GLY A 35 6.07 -10.85 1.87
C GLY A 35 6.28 -12.07 2.77
N VAL A 36 5.28 -12.96 2.82
CA VAL A 36 5.29 -14.17 3.64
C VAL A 36 5.95 -15.31 2.89
N ALA A 37 6.84 -16.07 3.52
CA ALA A 37 7.30 -17.35 2.97
C ALA A 37 6.17 -18.38 3.05
N TYR A 38 5.75 -18.91 1.91
CA TYR A 38 4.74 -19.96 1.88
C TYR A 38 5.04 -21.05 0.86
N GLU A 39 4.49 -22.24 1.15
CA GLU A 39 4.39 -23.36 0.23
C GLU A 39 2.92 -23.73 0.03
N VAL A 40 2.62 -24.47 -1.03
CA VAL A 40 1.24 -24.88 -1.38
C VAL A 40 1.04 -26.38 -1.14
N LEU A 41 -0.06 -26.72 -0.47
CA LEU A 41 -0.63 -28.06 -0.46
C LEU A 41 -1.83 -28.08 -1.41
N GLU A 42 -1.66 -28.74 -2.56
CA GLU A 42 -2.70 -28.94 -3.56
C GLU A 42 -3.50 -30.21 -3.27
N CYS A 43 -4.75 -30.05 -2.85
CA CYS A 43 -5.65 -31.16 -2.52
C CYS A 43 -6.19 -31.90 -3.75
N GLY A 44 -6.17 -31.26 -4.92
CA GLY A 44 -6.55 -31.86 -6.20
C GLY A 44 -5.50 -32.82 -6.77
N ASP A 45 -4.29 -32.82 -6.23
CA ASP A 45 -3.20 -33.66 -6.73
C ASP A 45 -3.40 -35.13 -6.33
N TYR A 46 -3.25 -36.00 -7.33
CA TYR A 46 -3.34 -37.45 -7.17
C TYR A 46 -1.99 -38.06 -6.76
N MET A 47 -0.89 -37.32 -6.90
CA MET A 47 0.44 -37.78 -6.54
C MET A 47 0.61 -37.91 -5.01
N ALA A 48 1.57 -38.73 -4.60
CA ALA A 48 1.96 -38.84 -3.20
C ALA A 48 2.64 -37.54 -2.77
N LEU A 49 2.26 -37.02 -1.60
CA LEU A 49 2.92 -35.84 -1.04
C LEU A 49 4.36 -36.18 -0.67
N PRO A 50 5.32 -35.27 -0.89
CA PRO A 50 6.67 -35.42 -0.38
C PRO A 50 6.64 -35.68 1.14
N PRO A 51 7.51 -36.56 1.67
CA PRO A 51 7.63 -36.77 3.10
C PRO A 51 7.86 -35.44 3.84
N GLY A 52 7.05 -35.16 4.86
CA GLY A 52 7.15 -33.95 5.66
C GLY A 52 6.55 -32.69 5.01
N HIS A 53 5.84 -32.79 3.88
CA HIS A 53 5.20 -31.61 3.26
C HIS A 53 4.20 -30.91 4.20
N ALA A 54 3.45 -31.70 4.96
CA ALA A 54 2.52 -31.26 6.01
C ALA A 54 3.14 -31.22 7.42
N ALA A 55 4.47 -31.25 7.52
CA ALA A 55 5.19 -31.13 8.79
C ALA A 55 4.87 -29.77 9.47
N PRO A 56 5.10 -29.65 10.80
CA PRO A 56 4.79 -28.44 11.54
C PRO A 56 5.30 -27.15 10.87
N ARG A 57 4.41 -26.17 10.73
CA ARG A 57 4.63 -24.87 10.07
C ARG A 57 4.47 -23.71 11.05
N GLY A 58 4.78 -22.50 10.59
CA GLY A 58 4.40 -21.27 11.29
C GLY A 58 2.88 -21.13 11.35
N ALA A 59 2.20 -21.32 10.22
CA ALA A 59 0.74 -21.36 10.14
C ALA A 59 0.27 -22.22 8.97
N TYR A 60 -0.98 -22.67 9.04
CA TYR A 60 -1.73 -23.26 7.94
C TYR A 60 -2.81 -22.29 7.49
N VAL A 61 -2.95 -22.07 6.18
CA VAL A 61 -3.96 -21.20 5.59
C VAL A 61 -4.86 -22.00 4.66
N LEU A 62 -6.16 -22.11 4.95
CA LEU A 62 -7.13 -22.70 4.02
C LEU A 62 -7.66 -21.58 3.13
N ALA A 63 -7.26 -21.57 1.86
CA ALA A 63 -7.33 -20.37 1.02
C ALA A 63 -8.72 -20.06 0.47
N HIS A 64 -9.61 -21.04 0.33
CA HIS A 64 -10.93 -20.86 -0.25
C HIS A 64 -11.89 -21.98 0.14
N ASP A 65 -13.18 -21.76 -0.14
CA ASP A 65 -14.23 -22.76 0.06
C ASP A 65 -13.90 -24.12 -0.58
N GLY A 66 -14.07 -25.18 0.20
CA GLY A 66 -13.82 -26.56 -0.20
C GLY A 66 -12.35 -27.00 -0.11
N ALA A 67 -11.40 -26.11 0.18
CA ALA A 67 -10.00 -26.47 0.34
C ALA A 67 -9.79 -27.48 1.47
N GLY A 68 -10.48 -27.31 2.60
CA GLY A 68 -10.41 -28.19 3.76
C GLY A 68 -11.04 -29.57 3.52
N ALA A 69 -12.11 -29.64 2.72
CA ALA A 69 -12.75 -30.90 2.34
C ALA A 69 -11.86 -31.76 1.43
N GLY A 70 -10.97 -31.12 0.66
CA GLY A 70 -10.00 -31.82 -0.20
C GLY A 70 -8.85 -32.48 0.57
N ILE A 71 -8.64 -32.15 1.85
CA ILE A 71 -7.50 -32.65 2.63
C ILE A 71 -7.68 -34.14 2.96
N LYS A 72 -6.68 -34.96 2.62
CA LYS A 72 -6.65 -36.38 2.98
C LYS A 72 -6.72 -36.56 4.51
N PRO A 73 -7.51 -37.51 5.05
CA PRO A 73 -7.71 -37.64 6.51
C PRO A 73 -6.42 -37.78 7.34
N GLN A 74 -5.41 -38.48 6.81
CA GLN A 74 -4.11 -38.64 7.47
C GLN A 74 -3.36 -37.30 7.59
N VAL A 75 -3.36 -36.50 6.51
CA VAL A 75 -2.77 -35.16 6.49
C VAL A 75 -3.52 -34.22 7.44
N ALA A 76 -4.85 -34.32 7.49
CA ALA A 76 -5.67 -33.54 8.41
C ALA A 76 -5.33 -33.82 9.89
N VAL A 77 -5.01 -35.07 10.24
CA VAL A 77 -4.55 -35.44 11.59
C VAL A 77 -3.18 -34.80 11.88
N GLU A 78 -2.25 -34.81 10.93
CA GLU A 78 -0.92 -34.20 11.08
C GLU A 78 -1.00 -32.67 11.26
N ILE A 79 -1.82 -32.00 10.45
CA ILE A 79 -2.07 -30.56 10.56
C ILE A 79 -2.72 -30.26 11.91
N ALA A 80 -3.76 -30.99 12.30
CA ALA A 80 -4.44 -30.75 13.58
C ALA A 80 -3.51 -30.96 14.78
N LYS A 81 -2.65 -32.00 14.75
CA LYS A 81 -1.62 -32.22 15.76
C LYS A 81 -0.64 -31.05 15.82
N SER A 82 -0.23 -30.52 14.67
CA SER A 82 0.68 -29.38 14.58
C SER A 82 0.06 -28.10 15.15
N VAL A 83 -1.23 -27.84 14.84
CA VAL A 83 -1.97 -26.69 15.40
C VAL A 83 -2.03 -26.82 16.92
N ARG A 84 -2.47 -27.96 17.45
CA ARG A 84 -2.49 -28.19 18.91
C ARG A 84 -1.10 -28.06 19.55
N GLY A 85 -0.03 -28.34 18.80
CA GLY A 85 1.36 -28.18 19.20
C GLY A 85 1.93 -26.76 19.11
N GLY A 86 1.15 -25.77 18.63
CA GLY A 86 1.57 -24.36 18.59
C GLY A 86 1.61 -23.71 17.20
N ALA A 87 1.30 -24.44 16.13
CA ALA A 87 1.14 -23.84 14.81
C ALA A 87 -0.18 -23.04 14.73
N GLY A 88 -0.21 -22.01 13.88
CA GLY A 88 -1.41 -21.24 13.61
C GLY A 88 -2.35 -21.92 12.59
N LEU A 89 -3.65 -21.62 12.68
CA LEU A 89 -4.63 -21.93 11.63
C LEU A 89 -5.42 -20.68 11.26
N LEU A 90 -5.38 -20.31 9.99
CA LEU A 90 -6.22 -19.27 9.40
C LEU A 90 -7.08 -19.91 8.29
N THR A 91 -8.38 -19.69 8.29
CA THR A 91 -9.26 -20.26 7.26
C THR A 91 -10.16 -19.22 6.61
N PHE A 92 -10.26 -19.30 5.29
CA PHE A 92 -11.26 -18.66 4.43
C PHE A 92 -12.24 -19.67 3.84
N ASP A 93 -12.19 -20.94 4.28
CA ASP A 93 -13.10 -21.98 3.83
C ASP A 93 -14.33 -22.07 4.74
N ARG A 94 -15.50 -21.79 4.15
CA ARG A 94 -16.83 -21.80 4.79
C ARG A 94 -17.48 -23.19 4.77
N GLU A 95 -16.96 -24.15 4.01
CA GLU A 95 -17.48 -25.52 3.87
C GLU A 95 -17.01 -26.47 5.01
N ILE A 96 -17.01 -25.96 6.26
CA ILE A 96 -16.43 -26.62 7.45
C ILE A 96 -17.02 -28.01 7.71
N ASN A 97 -18.29 -28.23 7.38
CA ASN A 97 -18.95 -29.53 7.55
C ASN A 97 -18.30 -30.63 6.71
N GLY A 98 -17.73 -30.27 5.55
CA GLY A 98 -17.03 -31.20 4.66
C GLY A 98 -15.61 -31.55 5.09
N TRP A 99 -15.07 -30.89 6.12
CA TRP A 99 -13.70 -31.12 6.57
C TRP A 99 -13.54 -32.48 7.28
N PRO A 100 -12.35 -33.09 7.21
CA PRO A 100 -11.99 -34.20 8.09
C PRO A 100 -12.17 -33.85 9.57
N ALA A 101 -12.65 -34.81 10.35
CA ALA A 101 -13.03 -34.60 11.76
C ALA A 101 -11.91 -33.99 12.63
N ALA A 102 -10.66 -34.37 12.37
CA ALA A 102 -9.50 -33.85 13.09
C ALA A 102 -9.37 -32.32 12.96
N LEU A 103 -9.52 -31.78 11.74
CA LEU A 103 -9.47 -30.34 11.49
C LEU A 103 -10.73 -29.62 11.97
N ARG A 104 -11.91 -30.22 11.74
CA ARG A 104 -13.17 -29.66 12.21
C ARG A 104 -13.19 -29.46 13.72
N SER A 105 -12.50 -30.32 14.48
CA SER A 105 -12.37 -30.21 15.94
C SER A 105 -11.58 -28.99 16.44
N LEU A 106 -10.93 -28.24 15.55
CA LEU A 106 -10.15 -27.04 15.88
C LEU A 106 -10.99 -25.76 15.83
N LEU A 107 -12.24 -25.85 15.39
CA LEU A 107 -13.15 -24.72 15.24
C LEU A 107 -14.38 -24.90 16.14
N PRO A 108 -15.01 -23.80 16.57
CA PRO A 108 -16.29 -23.89 17.26
C PRO A 108 -17.37 -24.38 16.30
N ALA A 109 -18.52 -24.75 16.87
CA ALA A 109 -19.68 -25.10 16.06
C ALA A 109 -20.08 -23.94 15.15
N SER A 110 -20.31 -24.26 13.88
CA SER A 110 -20.66 -23.30 12.84
C SER A 110 -22.07 -23.56 12.32
N ARG A 111 -22.77 -22.49 11.93
CA ARG A 111 -24.03 -22.56 11.19
C ARG A 111 -23.79 -22.03 9.78
N GLN A 112 -24.25 -22.77 8.78
CA GLN A 112 -24.20 -22.30 7.40
C GLN A 112 -25.42 -21.44 7.07
N SER A 113 -25.20 -20.46 6.20
CA SER A 113 -26.20 -19.73 5.42
C SER A 113 -26.90 -18.57 6.13
N GLU A 114 -26.19 -17.45 6.25
CA GLU A 114 -26.76 -16.10 6.23
C GLU A 114 -26.27 -15.35 4.98
N GLN A 115 -27.06 -14.42 4.45
CA GLN A 115 -26.60 -13.45 3.45
C GLN A 115 -26.39 -12.11 4.16
N THR A 116 -25.30 -11.43 3.88
CA THR A 116 -25.05 -10.12 4.48
C THR A 116 -24.42 -9.15 3.48
N ASP A 117 -24.82 -7.89 3.57
CA ASP A 117 -24.22 -6.75 2.87
C ASP A 117 -23.45 -5.84 3.85
N ARG A 118 -23.22 -6.31 5.09
CA ARG A 118 -22.63 -5.51 6.15
C ARG A 118 -21.82 -6.32 7.14
N ILE A 119 -20.64 -5.82 7.47
CA ILE A 119 -19.78 -6.34 8.52
C ILE A 119 -19.68 -5.30 9.63
N ARG A 120 -19.86 -5.73 10.88
CA ARG A 120 -19.79 -4.89 12.06
C ARG A 120 -18.62 -5.29 12.95
N PHE A 121 -17.84 -4.31 13.39
CA PHE A 121 -16.75 -4.51 14.33
C PHE A 121 -17.20 -4.19 15.77
N PRO A 122 -17.01 -5.12 16.73
CA PRO A 122 -17.48 -4.92 18.09
C PRO A 122 -16.66 -3.85 18.82
N ALA A 123 -17.21 -3.28 19.89
CA ALA A 123 -16.54 -2.25 20.70
C ALA A 123 -15.22 -2.73 21.37
N THR A 124 -15.07 -4.04 21.57
CA THR A 124 -13.85 -4.62 22.15
C THR A 124 -12.73 -4.61 21.12
N ARG A 125 -11.75 -3.72 21.31
CA ARG A 125 -10.57 -3.63 20.44
C ARG A 125 -9.71 -4.87 20.61
N HIS A 126 -9.29 -5.45 19.49
CA HIS A 126 -8.32 -6.54 19.44
C HIS A 126 -7.21 -6.17 18.45
N PHE A 127 -6.03 -6.80 18.57
CA PHE A 127 -4.93 -6.61 17.62
C PHE A 127 -5.40 -6.75 16.16
N ILE A 128 -6.21 -7.78 15.87
CA ILE A 128 -6.74 -8.06 14.52
C ILE A 128 -7.61 -6.93 13.96
N THR A 129 -8.37 -6.24 14.81
CA THR A 129 -9.33 -5.19 14.40
C THR A 129 -8.78 -3.78 14.59
N PHE A 130 -7.48 -3.62 14.81
CA PHE A 130 -6.87 -2.32 15.14
C PHE A 130 -7.19 -1.20 14.13
N GLY A 131 -7.32 -1.53 12.85
CA GLY A 131 -7.63 -0.56 11.79
C GLY A 131 -9.08 -0.05 11.78
N HIS A 132 -9.95 -0.65 12.60
CA HIS A 132 -11.38 -0.36 12.64
C HIS A 132 -11.77 0.44 13.88
N GLU A 133 -12.76 1.31 13.71
CA GLU A 133 -13.32 2.06 14.84
C GLU A 133 -14.31 1.20 15.65
N GLN A 134 -14.59 1.62 16.88
CA GLN A 134 -15.55 0.92 17.74
C GLN A 134 -16.96 1.04 17.15
N ASP A 135 -17.68 -0.09 17.09
CA ASP A 135 -19.01 -0.17 16.51
C ASP A 135 -19.07 0.29 15.04
N GLU A 136 -17.94 0.20 14.32
CA GLU A 136 -17.89 0.49 12.90
C GLU A 136 -18.73 -0.53 12.11
N ASP A 137 -19.58 0.01 11.24
CA ASP A 137 -20.36 -0.73 10.25
C ASP A 137 -19.77 -0.49 8.87
N VAL A 138 -19.29 -1.56 8.24
CA VAL A 138 -18.75 -1.57 6.89
C VAL A 138 -19.79 -2.16 5.94
N GLY A 139 -20.27 -1.34 5.00
CA GLY A 139 -21.16 -1.79 3.93
C GLY A 139 -20.39 -2.43 2.77
N LEU A 140 -20.96 -3.49 2.21
CA LEU A 140 -20.42 -4.21 1.05
C LEU A 140 -21.12 -3.72 -0.23
N ASP A 141 -20.39 -3.64 -1.34
CA ASP A 141 -20.95 -3.29 -2.65
C ASP A 141 -21.90 -4.38 -3.17
N MET A 142 -21.65 -5.64 -2.79
CA MET A 142 -22.49 -6.80 -3.11
C MET A 142 -22.67 -7.69 -1.86
N PRO A 143 -23.89 -8.23 -1.63
CA PRO A 143 -24.11 -9.16 -0.53
C PRO A 143 -23.35 -10.47 -0.76
N ILE A 144 -22.88 -11.06 0.32
CA ILE A 144 -22.17 -12.35 0.31
C ILE A 144 -22.84 -13.36 1.25
N GLY A 145 -22.72 -14.64 0.88
CA GLY A 145 -23.05 -15.73 1.79
C GLY A 145 -22.01 -15.82 2.90
N VAL A 146 -22.44 -16.06 4.13
CA VAL A 146 -21.54 -16.22 5.27
C VAL A 146 -21.83 -17.50 6.05
N CYS A 147 -20.77 -18.01 6.67
CA CYS A 147 -20.85 -18.99 7.73
C CYS A 147 -20.71 -18.27 9.07
N THR A 148 -21.59 -18.56 10.03
CA THR A 148 -21.54 -17.94 11.36
C THR A 148 -21.05 -18.93 12.40
N PHE A 149 -20.36 -18.43 13.42
CA PHE A 149 -19.74 -19.24 14.48
C PHE A 149 -20.43 -19.04 15.83
N GLN A 150 -20.53 -20.10 16.60
CA GLN A 150 -20.88 -20.00 18.02
C GLN A 150 -19.66 -19.54 18.81
N THR A 151 -19.81 -18.49 19.61
CA THR A 151 -18.79 -18.05 20.57
C THR A 151 -18.98 -18.75 21.91
N ASP A 152 -17.88 -18.98 22.62
CA ASP A 152 -17.86 -19.58 23.95
C ASP A 152 -16.67 -19.00 24.76
N GLY A 153 -16.27 -19.66 25.86
CA GLY A 153 -15.10 -19.22 26.65
C GLY A 153 -13.75 -19.38 25.91
N THR A 154 -13.70 -20.15 24.83
CA THR A 154 -12.51 -20.43 24.02
C THR A 154 -12.44 -19.53 22.78
N PHE A 155 -13.59 -19.28 22.16
CA PHE A 155 -13.73 -18.57 20.90
C PHE A 155 -14.53 -17.27 21.06
N ARG A 156 -13.92 -16.15 20.67
CA ARG A 156 -14.54 -14.82 20.70
C ARG A 156 -14.76 -14.26 19.30
N SER A 157 -15.86 -13.52 19.15
CA SER A 157 -16.15 -12.76 17.93
C SER A 157 -15.27 -11.52 17.84
N VAL A 158 -14.76 -11.24 16.64
CA VAL A 158 -14.12 -9.95 16.30
C VAL A 158 -14.78 -9.24 15.13
N ALA A 159 -15.74 -9.88 14.45
CA ALA A 159 -16.64 -9.22 13.52
C ALA A 159 -17.96 -10.00 13.42
N SER A 160 -19.06 -9.28 13.22
CA SER A 160 -20.40 -9.86 13.05
C SER A 160 -21.09 -9.34 11.79
N THR A 161 -22.18 -9.99 11.37
CA THR A 161 -23.11 -9.42 10.40
C THR A 161 -23.93 -8.29 11.01
N GLY A 162 -24.68 -7.56 10.18
CA GLY A 162 -25.70 -6.62 10.66
C GLY A 162 -26.81 -7.25 11.52
N LEU A 163 -27.03 -8.56 11.43
CA LEU A 163 -27.98 -9.32 12.26
C LEU A 163 -27.34 -9.90 13.54
N GLY A 164 -26.05 -9.64 13.77
CA GLY A 164 -25.31 -10.09 14.95
C GLY A 164 -24.70 -11.49 14.84
N GLY A 165 -24.76 -12.13 13.67
CA GLY A 165 -24.08 -13.42 13.44
C GLY A 165 -22.56 -13.25 13.44
N CYS A 166 -21.82 -14.00 14.26
CA CYS A 166 -20.35 -13.94 14.31
C CYS A 166 -19.73 -14.46 13.02
N VAL A 167 -19.06 -13.61 12.24
CA VAL A 167 -18.44 -13.97 10.94
C VAL A 167 -16.93 -13.94 10.95
N VAL A 168 -16.29 -13.37 11.98
CA VAL A 168 -14.87 -13.60 12.22
C VAL A 168 -14.70 -13.98 13.68
N VAL A 169 -14.21 -15.20 13.89
CA VAL A 169 -13.97 -15.76 15.22
C VAL A 169 -12.49 -16.05 15.40
N LEU A 170 -11.99 -15.85 16.61
CA LEU A 170 -10.63 -16.23 16.98
C LEU A 170 -10.65 -16.98 18.31
N GLY A 171 -9.68 -17.87 18.49
CA GLY A 171 -9.50 -18.62 19.74
C GLY A 171 -8.14 -19.30 19.82
N GLN A 172 -7.90 -19.95 20.97
CA GLN A 172 -6.71 -20.77 21.20
C GLN A 172 -7.14 -22.21 21.46
N VAL A 173 -6.56 -23.15 20.71
CA VAL A 173 -6.78 -24.59 20.86
C VAL A 173 -5.47 -25.23 21.26
N ASP A 174 -5.38 -25.67 22.51
CA ASP A 174 -4.15 -26.12 23.14
C ASP A 174 -3.03 -25.07 23.00
N GLY A 175 -1.93 -25.38 22.30
CA GLY A 175 -0.85 -24.43 22.04
C GLY A 175 -1.08 -23.50 20.85
N GLY A 176 -2.03 -23.81 19.95
CA GLY A 176 -2.21 -23.12 18.67
C GLY A 176 -3.26 -22.03 18.70
N ARG A 177 -3.09 -21.01 17.86
CA ARG A 177 -4.08 -19.95 17.65
C ARG A 177 -4.83 -20.17 16.35
N VAL A 178 -6.14 -19.92 16.38
CA VAL A 178 -7.04 -20.16 15.25
C VAL A 178 -7.85 -18.91 14.96
N VAL A 179 -7.97 -18.56 13.68
CA VAL A 179 -8.90 -17.54 13.17
C VAL A 179 -9.68 -18.12 12.00
N ALA A 180 -11.00 -17.93 12.00
CA ALA A 180 -11.86 -18.32 10.89
C ALA A 180 -12.67 -17.14 10.34
N PHE A 181 -12.58 -16.95 9.04
CA PHE A 181 -13.33 -15.97 8.27
C PHE A 181 -14.57 -16.64 7.67
N GLY A 182 -15.70 -16.43 8.33
CA GLY A 182 -17.03 -16.84 7.89
C GLY A 182 -17.51 -16.11 6.64
N THR A 183 -16.90 -14.98 6.30
CA THR A 183 -17.05 -14.29 5.01
C THR A 183 -16.41 -15.07 3.85
N GLY A 184 -15.54 -16.02 4.17
CA GLY A 184 -14.59 -16.61 3.23
C GLY A 184 -13.66 -15.55 2.65
N ASP A 185 -13.01 -15.87 1.53
CA ASP A 185 -12.15 -14.96 0.79
C ASP A 185 -12.96 -13.91 -0.01
N GLN A 186 -14.29 -14.08 -0.10
CA GLN A 186 -15.17 -13.20 -0.87
C GLN A 186 -15.13 -11.74 -0.42
N LEU A 187 -14.93 -11.46 0.87
CA LEU A 187 -14.76 -10.10 1.40
C LEU A 187 -13.69 -9.31 0.62
N TYR A 188 -12.64 -9.98 0.17
CA TYR A 188 -11.51 -9.35 -0.51
C TYR A 188 -11.67 -9.30 -2.04
N SER A 189 -12.84 -9.69 -2.56
CA SER A 189 -13.14 -9.61 -4.00
C SER A 189 -13.43 -8.17 -4.41
N GLU A 190 -12.98 -7.80 -5.61
CA GLU A 190 -13.09 -6.45 -6.18
C GLU A 190 -14.54 -5.93 -6.22
N ASP A 191 -15.50 -6.83 -6.46
CA ASP A 191 -16.93 -6.58 -6.58
C ASP A 191 -17.70 -6.60 -5.25
N VAL A 192 -17.06 -7.00 -4.13
CA VAL A 192 -17.69 -7.08 -2.81
C VAL A 192 -17.20 -5.96 -1.89
N TYR A 193 -15.92 -5.98 -1.52
CA TYR A 193 -15.30 -4.92 -0.72
C TYR A 193 -13.88 -4.70 -1.16
N GLY A 194 -13.07 -5.76 -1.28
CA GLY A 194 -11.81 -5.70 -2.01
C GLY A 194 -10.63 -5.20 -1.18
N HIS A 195 -9.44 -5.52 -1.66
CA HIS A 195 -8.18 -5.04 -1.10
C HIS A 195 -8.00 -3.53 -1.25
N VAL A 196 -7.20 -2.95 -0.35
CA VAL A 196 -6.90 -1.52 -0.22
C VAL A 196 -8.15 -0.67 0.06
N ARG A 197 -9.21 -1.28 0.59
CA ARG A 197 -10.44 -0.59 1.03
C ARG A 197 -10.62 -0.64 2.55
N GLY A 198 -9.58 -1.01 3.30
CA GLY A 198 -9.59 -1.01 4.77
C GLY A 198 -9.99 -2.34 5.40
N ALA A 199 -9.91 -3.45 4.66
CA ALA A 199 -10.09 -4.81 5.21
C ALA A 199 -8.77 -5.60 5.26
N ASP A 200 -7.74 -5.17 4.54
CA ASP A 200 -6.42 -5.82 4.47
C ASP A 200 -5.79 -5.98 5.85
N GLY A 201 -5.98 -4.96 6.70
CA GLY A 201 -5.61 -4.97 8.10
C GLY A 201 -6.12 -6.17 8.88
N LEU A 202 -7.34 -6.59 8.58
CA LEU A 202 -7.99 -7.73 9.20
C LEU A 202 -7.27 -9.03 8.81
N MET A 203 -6.90 -9.17 7.54
CA MET A 203 -6.22 -10.36 7.02
C MET A 203 -4.81 -10.53 7.57
N TRP A 204 -3.93 -9.54 7.39
CA TRP A 204 -2.53 -9.72 7.76
C TRP A 204 -2.36 -9.78 9.27
N ARG A 205 -3.15 -9.02 10.04
CA ARG A 205 -3.10 -9.10 11.51
C ARG A 205 -3.64 -10.44 11.99
N ALA A 206 -4.64 -11.03 11.33
CA ALA A 206 -5.06 -12.40 11.64
C ALA A 206 -3.94 -13.41 11.39
N LEU A 207 -3.28 -13.34 10.23
CA LEU A 207 -2.15 -14.21 9.89
C LEU A 207 -1.00 -14.07 10.91
N VAL A 208 -0.60 -12.83 11.19
CA VAL A 208 0.43 -12.53 12.19
C VAL A 208 -0.01 -13.00 13.56
N TRP A 209 -1.26 -12.82 13.96
CA TRP A 209 -1.72 -13.25 15.29
C TRP A 209 -1.70 -14.77 15.45
N VAL A 210 -2.10 -15.54 14.42
CA VAL A 210 -2.13 -17.00 14.50
C VAL A 210 -0.75 -17.65 14.39
N ALA A 211 0.16 -17.07 13.60
CA ALA A 211 1.42 -17.75 13.28
C ALA A 211 2.28 -18.04 14.52
N ALA A 212 3.00 -19.16 14.52
CA ALA A 212 4.00 -19.44 15.53
C ALA A 212 5.10 -18.37 15.51
N LYS A 213 5.62 -18.00 16.69
CA LYS A 213 6.59 -16.90 16.84
C LYS A 213 8.00 -17.43 17.11
N PRO A 214 9.05 -16.71 16.68
CA PRO A 214 9.04 -15.49 15.87
C PRO A 214 8.56 -15.74 14.42
N PHE A 215 7.87 -14.78 13.82
CA PHE A 215 7.33 -14.88 12.45
C PHE A 215 7.89 -13.78 11.54
N PRO A 216 8.74 -14.10 10.56
CA PRO A 216 9.34 -13.12 9.65
C PRO A 216 8.45 -12.79 8.43
N MET A 217 8.52 -11.54 7.97
CA MET A 217 7.85 -11.03 6.77
C MET A 217 8.74 -10.03 6.01
N ARG A 218 8.70 -10.06 4.67
CA ARG A 218 9.28 -9.06 3.75
C ARG A 218 8.25 -7.97 3.39
N CYS A 219 7.64 -7.37 4.41
CA CYS A 219 6.62 -6.36 4.22
C CYS A 219 7.18 -4.94 4.27
N ILE A 220 6.42 -3.98 3.73
CA ILE A 220 6.75 -2.56 3.79
C ILE A 220 6.64 -2.10 5.26
N PRO A 221 7.64 -1.42 5.83
CA PRO A 221 7.52 -0.74 7.13
C PRO A 221 6.37 0.27 7.11
N PRO A 222 5.85 0.73 8.26
CA PRO A 222 4.71 1.65 8.35
C PRO A 222 5.10 3.08 7.96
N PHE A 223 5.69 3.25 6.77
CA PHE A 223 6.19 4.52 6.32
C PHE A 223 5.07 5.50 6.07
N VAL A 224 5.31 6.75 6.44
CA VAL A 224 4.47 7.88 6.06
C VAL A 224 5.34 8.91 5.37
N SER A 225 4.94 9.27 4.16
CA SER A 225 5.65 10.25 3.33
C SER A 225 4.68 11.24 2.70
N ALA A 226 5.20 12.14 1.87
CA ALA A 226 4.41 13.16 1.20
C ALA A 226 4.83 13.36 -0.26
N ARG A 227 3.87 13.81 -1.06
CA ARG A 227 4.05 14.17 -2.47
C ARG A 227 3.26 15.44 -2.73
N MET A 228 3.92 16.46 -3.29
CA MET A 228 3.27 17.65 -3.77
C MET A 228 3.41 17.75 -5.27
N ASP A 229 2.28 18.01 -5.92
CA ASP A 229 2.18 18.21 -7.36
C ASP A 229 2.12 19.71 -7.67
N ASP A 230 2.35 20.07 -8.93
CA ASP A 230 2.21 21.44 -9.46
C ASP A 230 3.04 22.50 -8.70
N CYS A 231 4.23 22.10 -8.24
CA CYS A 231 5.06 22.94 -7.38
C CYS A 231 5.79 24.02 -8.18
N ASN A 232 5.54 25.28 -7.86
CA ASN A 232 6.30 26.42 -8.36
C ASN A 232 6.99 27.23 -7.26
N GLY A 233 6.69 27.02 -5.97
CA GLY A 233 7.33 27.71 -4.83
C GLY A 233 6.37 28.51 -3.95
N ALA A 234 5.16 28.02 -3.69
CA ALA A 234 4.19 28.68 -2.79
C ALA A 234 4.74 28.96 -1.37
N TYR A 235 4.08 29.87 -0.66
CA TYR A 235 4.47 30.34 0.69
C TYR A 235 5.91 30.87 0.78
N CYS A 236 6.29 31.75 -0.14
CA CYS A 236 7.62 32.35 -0.18
C CYS A 236 8.73 31.29 -0.31
N ALA A 237 8.69 30.49 -1.38
CA ALA A 237 9.69 29.49 -1.73
C ALA A 237 9.65 28.24 -0.83
N PHE A 238 8.55 27.48 -0.95
CA PHE A 238 8.32 26.17 -0.34
C PHE A 238 8.24 26.18 1.20
N GLY A 239 7.83 27.30 1.83
CA GLY A 239 7.77 27.41 3.30
C GLY A 239 6.86 26.37 3.96
N TYR A 240 5.89 25.80 3.23
CA TYR A 240 5.05 24.71 3.72
C TYR A 240 5.83 23.40 3.99
N VAL A 241 6.98 23.19 3.33
CA VAL A 241 7.82 21.98 3.50
C VAL A 241 8.44 21.93 4.90
N ASP A 242 8.74 23.09 5.49
CA ASP A 242 9.32 23.16 6.84
C ASP A 242 8.40 22.48 7.87
N VAL A 243 7.07 22.59 7.72
CA VAL A 243 6.11 21.92 8.59
C VAL A 243 6.23 20.40 8.50
N LEU A 244 6.37 19.84 7.30
CA LEU A 244 6.54 18.39 7.09
C LEU A 244 7.89 17.91 7.64
N ASN A 245 8.95 18.68 7.38
CA ASN A 245 10.31 18.36 7.83
C ASN A 245 10.43 18.34 9.37
N ARG A 246 9.67 19.16 10.11
CA ARG A 246 9.61 19.09 11.59
C ARG A 246 9.19 17.72 12.11
N TYR A 247 8.46 16.94 11.32
CA TYR A 247 8.04 15.57 11.65
C TYR A 247 8.90 14.50 10.97
N GLY A 248 9.98 14.86 10.30
CA GLY A 248 10.85 13.91 9.57
C GLY A 248 10.31 13.49 8.19
N ILE A 249 9.29 14.18 7.67
CA ILE A 249 8.75 13.90 6.33
C ILE A 249 9.47 14.75 5.30
N GLY A 250 10.23 14.09 4.43
CA GLY A 250 10.83 14.69 3.23
C GLY A 250 9.98 14.41 1.99
N PRO A 251 9.24 15.39 1.45
CA PRO A 251 8.38 15.12 0.31
C PRO A 251 9.13 15.04 -1.02
N ASN A 252 8.47 14.41 -2.00
CA ASN A 252 8.78 14.67 -3.40
C ASN A 252 8.01 15.92 -3.87
N LEU A 253 8.71 16.86 -4.50
CA LEU A 253 8.12 18.05 -5.13
C LEU A 253 8.19 17.91 -6.66
N GLY A 254 7.02 17.87 -7.29
CA GLY A 254 6.89 17.91 -8.74
C GLY A 254 6.96 19.34 -9.26
N LEU A 255 8.10 19.73 -9.83
CA LEU A 255 8.38 21.12 -10.21
C LEU A 255 7.80 21.53 -11.57
N PHE A 256 7.20 22.73 -11.62
CA PHE A 256 7.03 23.54 -12.82
C PHE A 256 8.24 24.45 -13.03
N ILE A 257 9.25 23.91 -13.70
CA ILE A 257 10.61 24.47 -13.66
C ILE A 257 10.77 25.84 -14.33
N ALA A 258 9.88 26.21 -15.26
CA ALA A 258 9.89 27.53 -15.88
C ALA A 258 9.22 28.59 -15.00
N GLU A 259 8.40 28.18 -14.03
CA GLU A 259 7.65 29.08 -13.13
C GLU A 259 8.46 29.47 -11.88
N MET A 260 9.59 28.81 -11.64
CA MET A 260 10.43 29.05 -10.49
C MET A 260 11.31 30.29 -10.68
N GLY A 261 11.20 31.25 -9.76
CA GLY A 261 12.08 32.42 -9.69
C GLY A 261 13.44 32.10 -9.02
N PRO A 262 14.40 33.04 -9.03
CA PRO A 262 15.69 32.87 -8.34
C PRO A 262 15.56 32.47 -6.87
N THR A 263 14.61 33.08 -6.14
CA THR A 263 14.36 32.75 -4.73
C THR A 263 13.84 31.33 -4.54
N ASP A 264 12.97 30.85 -5.42
CA ASP A 264 12.44 29.48 -5.40
C ASP A 264 13.54 28.45 -5.62
N TRP A 265 14.41 28.67 -6.61
CA TRP A 265 15.56 27.80 -6.89
C TRP A 265 16.56 27.76 -5.73
N ALA A 266 16.82 28.90 -5.08
CA ALA A 266 17.68 28.94 -3.90
C ALA A 266 17.07 28.13 -2.73
N ALA A 267 15.75 28.17 -2.56
CA ALA A 267 15.07 27.35 -1.56
C ALA A 267 15.07 25.86 -1.91
N ALA A 268 14.85 25.50 -3.18
CA ALA A 268 14.95 24.12 -3.65
C ALA A 268 16.35 23.56 -3.36
N LYS A 269 17.42 24.31 -3.66
CA LYS A 269 18.79 23.95 -3.29
C LYS A 269 18.96 23.74 -1.80
N ARG A 270 18.47 24.68 -0.97
CA ARG A 270 18.56 24.58 0.50
C ARG A 270 17.88 23.32 1.02
N LEU A 271 16.70 22.98 0.51
CA LEU A 271 15.96 21.78 0.88
C LEU A 271 16.69 20.52 0.41
N PHE A 272 17.21 20.52 -0.81
CA PHE A 272 17.99 19.42 -1.38
C PHE A 272 19.24 19.12 -0.54
N ASP A 273 20.06 20.13 -0.26
CA ASP A 273 21.33 19.98 0.48
C ASP A 273 21.11 19.44 1.91
N LYS A 274 19.94 19.75 2.51
CA LYS A 274 19.55 19.26 3.83
C LYS A 274 18.88 17.89 3.82
N GLY A 275 18.59 17.32 2.64
CA GLY A 275 17.74 16.13 2.51
C GLY A 275 16.28 16.37 2.93
N GLY A 276 15.83 17.62 2.90
CA GLY A 276 14.49 18.03 3.33
C GLY A 276 13.41 17.77 2.27
N ALA A 277 13.78 17.65 1.00
CA ALA A 277 12.88 17.25 -0.08
C ALA A 277 13.68 16.61 -1.24
N ASP A 278 13.00 15.78 -2.02
CA ASP A 278 13.47 15.31 -3.32
C ASP A 278 12.65 15.94 -4.46
N PHE A 279 13.25 16.11 -5.63
CA PHE A 279 12.70 16.97 -6.69
C PHE A 279 12.54 16.20 -8.00
N SER A 280 11.39 16.32 -8.62
CA SER A 280 11.11 15.71 -9.93
C SER A 280 10.64 16.77 -10.91
N MET A 281 10.87 16.51 -12.19
CA MET A 281 10.25 17.26 -13.27
C MET A 281 8.77 16.88 -13.37
N HIS A 282 7.89 17.86 -13.19
CA HIS A 282 6.45 17.68 -13.34
C HIS A 282 5.98 18.13 -14.72
N ALA A 283 6.24 19.40 -15.05
CA ALA A 283 6.11 20.00 -16.38
C ALA A 283 7.01 21.25 -16.45
N PHE A 284 7.04 21.94 -17.58
CA PHE A 284 7.73 23.24 -17.63
C PHE A 284 6.87 24.33 -17.00
N ARG A 285 5.56 24.33 -17.28
CA ARG A 285 4.59 25.34 -16.82
C ARG A 285 3.15 24.86 -17.02
N ASP A 286 2.25 25.43 -16.23
CA ASP A 286 0.79 25.47 -16.44
C ASP A 286 0.21 26.88 -16.20
N ASP A 287 1.05 27.83 -15.74
CA ASP A 287 0.79 29.25 -15.47
C ASP A 287 -0.37 29.59 -14.52
N LEU A 288 -0.91 28.60 -13.80
CA LEU A 288 -2.07 28.77 -12.94
C LEU A 288 -1.85 29.82 -11.83
N TYR A 289 -0.62 29.96 -11.32
CA TYR A 289 -0.29 30.91 -10.25
C TYR A 289 -0.55 32.38 -10.61
N LYS A 290 -0.68 32.73 -11.90
CA LYS A 290 -1.07 34.07 -12.37
C LYS A 290 -2.46 34.13 -12.99
N ALA A 291 -3.22 33.05 -12.99
CA ALA A 291 -4.57 33.06 -13.52
C ALA A 291 -5.43 34.07 -12.75
N LYS A 292 -6.22 34.89 -13.47
CA LYS A 292 -6.98 35.99 -12.85
C LYS A 292 -7.99 35.55 -11.78
N TRP A 293 -8.47 34.31 -11.87
CA TRP A 293 -9.41 33.73 -10.92
C TRP A 293 -8.71 33.09 -9.72
N HIS A 294 -7.41 32.82 -9.81
CA HIS A 294 -6.61 32.25 -8.73
C HIS A 294 -6.10 33.38 -7.82
N LYS A 295 -6.21 33.16 -6.51
CA LYS A 295 -5.81 34.12 -5.48
C LYS A 295 -4.76 33.47 -4.58
N PRO A 296 -3.49 33.44 -5.01
CA PRO A 296 -2.41 32.87 -4.22
C PRO A 296 -2.24 33.64 -2.91
N TYR A 297 -1.82 32.94 -1.85
CA TYR A 297 -1.61 33.49 -0.52
C TYR A 297 -0.45 34.48 -0.55
N ALA A 298 0.63 34.12 -1.26
CA ALA A 298 1.75 35.01 -1.50
C ALA A 298 2.44 34.69 -2.82
N VAL A 299 2.75 35.73 -3.60
CA VAL A 299 3.54 35.62 -4.83
C VAL A 299 4.82 36.44 -4.66
N LEU A 300 5.97 35.80 -4.86
CA LEU A 300 7.26 36.49 -4.81
C LEU A 300 7.42 37.43 -6.01
N LYS A 301 8.10 38.56 -5.78
CA LYS A 301 8.28 39.60 -6.81
C LYS A 301 9.12 39.15 -8.00
N ASP A 302 10.00 38.18 -7.79
CA ASP A 302 10.92 37.62 -8.79
C ASP A 302 10.33 36.40 -9.52
N LYS A 303 9.04 36.09 -9.31
CA LYS A 303 8.33 35.11 -10.13
C LYS A 303 8.28 35.57 -11.59
N PRO A 304 8.62 34.70 -12.56
CA PRO A 304 8.55 35.04 -13.97
C PRO A 304 7.14 35.46 -14.39
N ASP A 305 6.97 36.21 -15.49
CA ASP A 305 5.66 36.47 -16.08
C ASP A 305 5.51 35.73 -17.40
N LEU A 306 5.06 34.48 -17.30
CA LEU A 306 4.92 33.61 -18.44
C LEU A 306 3.58 33.77 -19.17
N SER A 307 2.54 34.27 -18.48
CA SER A 307 1.16 34.32 -18.97
C SER A 307 0.66 35.72 -19.34
N ASN A 308 1.56 36.70 -19.48
CA ASN A 308 1.22 38.10 -19.81
C ASN A 308 0.18 38.67 -18.83
N GLY A 309 0.47 38.58 -17.53
CA GLY A 309 -0.46 38.96 -16.46
C GLY A 309 -1.73 38.11 -16.42
N GLY A 310 -1.61 36.80 -16.61
CA GLY A 310 -2.73 35.85 -16.53
C GLY A 310 -3.70 35.87 -17.71
N ARG A 311 -3.29 36.42 -18.86
CA ARG A 311 -4.11 36.50 -20.10
C ARG A 311 -3.92 35.31 -21.02
N ASP A 312 -2.76 34.66 -20.98
CA ASP A 312 -2.38 33.56 -21.86
C ASP A 312 -1.77 32.43 -21.01
N VAL A 313 -2.64 31.60 -20.45
CA VAL A 313 -2.27 30.45 -19.61
C VAL A 313 -2.03 29.25 -20.51
N ARG A 314 -0.85 28.63 -20.41
CA ARG A 314 -0.44 27.52 -21.27
C ARG A 314 0.20 26.39 -20.48
N PHE A 315 -0.17 25.18 -20.84
CA PHE A 315 0.53 23.98 -20.41
C PHE A 315 1.70 23.65 -21.34
N GLU A 316 2.85 23.30 -20.78
CA GLU A 316 4.00 22.76 -21.51
C GLU A 316 4.59 21.55 -20.77
N GLY A 317 4.29 20.34 -21.26
CA GLY A 317 4.79 19.07 -20.71
C GLY A 317 6.20 18.69 -21.17
N LEU A 318 6.73 17.61 -20.61
CA LEU A 318 8.05 17.09 -20.97
C LEU A 318 8.06 16.29 -22.28
N SER A 319 7.09 15.38 -22.45
CA SER A 319 7.22 14.25 -23.39
C SER A 319 5.95 13.83 -24.13
N ILE A 320 4.78 14.29 -23.68
CA ILE A 320 3.49 14.03 -24.32
C ILE A 320 2.81 15.39 -24.59
N ASP A 321 2.16 15.48 -25.74
CA ASP A 321 1.18 16.53 -26.01
C ASP A 321 -0.12 16.19 -25.28
N HIS A 322 -0.44 16.97 -24.23
CA HIS A 322 -1.60 16.70 -23.37
C HIS A 322 -2.95 16.77 -24.12
N GLY A 323 -3.05 17.64 -25.12
CA GLY A 323 -4.30 17.83 -25.87
C GLY A 323 -4.61 16.67 -26.82
N THR A 324 -3.58 16.04 -27.38
CA THR A 324 -3.73 14.98 -28.39
C THR A 324 -3.35 13.59 -27.89
N GLY A 325 -2.60 13.49 -26.80
CA GLY A 325 -2.05 12.25 -26.27
C GLY A 325 -0.92 11.65 -27.07
N ARG A 326 -0.36 12.40 -28.02
CA ARG A 326 0.76 11.93 -28.84
C ARG A 326 2.08 12.18 -28.14
N ASP A 327 2.97 11.20 -28.23
CA ASP A 327 4.38 11.38 -27.89
C ASP A 327 4.97 12.53 -28.72
N LEU A 328 5.71 13.42 -28.05
CA LEU A 328 6.51 14.44 -28.71
C LEU A 328 7.62 13.77 -29.54
N ASP A 329 8.14 14.45 -30.56
CA ASP A 329 9.26 13.94 -31.36
C ASP A 329 10.57 13.84 -30.55
N ASP A 330 11.48 12.96 -30.99
CA ASP A 330 12.73 12.68 -30.27
C ASP A 330 13.56 13.94 -30.05
N ALA A 331 13.66 14.82 -31.06
CA ALA A 331 14.41 16.08 -30.97
C ALA A 331 13.82 17.03 -29.92
N THR A 332 12.49 17.06 -29.78
CA THR A 332 11.80 17.84 -28.76
C THR A 332 11.99 17.24 -27.37
N VAL A 333 11.85 15.92 -27.23
CA VAL A 333 12.10 15.23 -25.96
C VAL A 333 13.54 15.44 -25.50
N GLU A 334 14.53 15.30 -26.39
CA GLU A 334 15.95 15.53 -26.10
C GLU A 334 16.21 16.98 -25.67
N ARG A 335 15.68 17.96 -26.41
CA ARG A 335 15.75 19.39 -26.05
C ARG A 335 15.14 19.64 -24.68
N ASN A 336 14.01 19.01 -24.38
CA ASN A 336 13.32 19.17 -23.11
C ASN A 336 14.11 18.57 -21.94
N PHE A 337 14.72 17.39 -22.11
CA PHE A 337 15.65 16.84 -21.13
C PHE A 337 16.86 17.74 -20.90
N LYS A 338 17.44 18.31 -21.97
CA LYS A 338 18.52 19.29 -21.83
C LYS A 338 18.10 20.52 -21.03
N ARG A 339 16.91 21.07 -21.28
CA ARG A 339 16.37 22.22 -20.52
C ARG A 339 16.21 21.89 -19.03
N MET A 340 15.67 20.71 -18.73
CA MET A 340 15.53 20.21 -17.36
C MET A 340 16.90 20.07 -16.68
N ASP A 341 17.85 19.40 -17.33
CA ASP A 341 19.21 19.22 -16.79
C ASP A 341 19.90 20.55 -16.54
N ASP A 342 19.86 21.46 -17.51
CA ASP A 342 20.49 22.77 -17.39
C ASP A 342 19.88 23.56 -16.21
N ALA A 343 18.57 23.44 -15.97
CA ALA A 343 17.91 24.08 -14.83
C ALA A 343 18.35 23.47 -13.50
N PHE A 344 18.32 22.13 -13.39
CA PHE A 344 18.71 21.42 -12.18
C PHE A 344 20.19 21.63 -11.85
N ALA A 345 21.06 21.58 -12.87
CA ALA A 345 22.49 21.82 -12.72
C ALA A 345 22.79 23.26 -12.27
N ARG A 346 22.13 24.27 -12.87
CA ARG A 346 22.26 25.68 -12.43
C ARG A 346 21.83 25.87 -10.97
N ALA A 347 20.77 25.18 -10.55
CA ALA A 347 20.31 25.22 -9.17
C ALA A 347 21.16 24.36 -8.21
N GLY A 348 22.05 23.51 -8.72
CA GLY A 348 22.86 22.61 -7.91
C GLY A 348 22.04 21.51 -7.23
N ILE A 349 20.99 21.01 -7.88
CA ILE A 349 20.17 19.87 -7.43
C ILE A 349 20.18 18.74 -8.48
N LYS A 350 19.65 17.57 -8.12
CA LYS A 350 19.49 16.43 -9.04
C LYS A 350 18.04 15.96 -9.10
N HIS A 351 17.67 15.31 -10.21
CA HIS A 351 16.37 14.67 -10.34
C HIS A 351 16.30 13.46 -9.41
N SER A 352 15.17 13.35 -8.70
CA SER A 352 14.82 12.20 -7.86
C SER A 352 14.72 10.92 -8.68
N ARG A 353 14.90 9.76 -8.06
CA ARG A 353 14.53 8.50 -8.70
C ARG A 353 13.01 8.39 -8.93
N VAL A 354 12.24 9.15 -8.14
CA VAL A 354 10.80 9.27 -8.30
C VAL A 354 10.48 10.09 -9.55
N ILE A 355 9.56 9.60 -10.37
CA ILE A 355 9.05 10.35 -11.52
C ILE A 355 7.64 10.83 -11.15
N ASN A 356 7.55 12.11 -10.81
CA ASN A 356 6.29 12.80 -10.55
C ASN A 356 5.98 13.71 -11.72
N SER A 357 5.48 13.16 -12.82
CA SER A 357 5.10 13.93 -14.01
C SER A 357 3.67 14.47 -13.88
N HIS A 358 3.40 15.63 -14.46
CA HIS A 358 2.06 16.20 -14.47
C HIS A 358 1.08 15.24 -15.14
N PHE A 359 -0.06 15.04 -14.49
CA PHE A 359 -1.03 13.98 -14.85
C PHE A 359 -0.46 12.55 -14.90
N GLY A 360 0.78 12.30 -14.47
CA GLY A 360 1.47 11.02 -14.67
C GLY A 360 1.79 10.71 -16.13
N GLU A 361 1.76 11.71 -17.02
CA GLU A 361 1.92 11.53 -18.46
C GLU A 361 3.40 11.47 -18.83
N ILE A 362 3.87 10.26 -19.13
CA ILE A 362 5.25 9.97 -19.52
C ILE A 362 5.22 9.33 -20.90
N GLY A 363 5.83 9.96 -21.92
CA GLY A 363 5.91 9.40 -23.28
C GLY A 363 6.92 8.26 -23.37
N TRP A 364 6.75 7.35 -24.35
CA TRP A 364 7.64 6.19 -24.54
C TRP A 364 9.06 6.65 -24.83
N ARG A 365 9.19 7.69 -25.66
CA ARG A 365 10.49 8.29 -26.03
C ARG A 365 11.23 8.90 -24.84
N ALA A 366 10.55 9.21 -23.74
CA ALA A 366 11.18 9.79 -22.57
C ALA A 366 11.77 8.75 -21.61
N VAL A 367 11.38 7.48 -21.73
CA VAL A 367 11.85 6.40 -20.83
C VAL A 367 13.38 6.30 -20.80
N PRO A 368 14.11 6.23 -21.94
CA PRO A 368 15.56 6.16 -21.91
C PRO A 368 16.20 7.39 -21.23
N GLY A 369 15.60 8.57 -21.41
CA GLY A 369 16.05 9.81 -20.77
C GLY A 369 15.94 9.74 -19.24
N PHE A 370 14.80 9.27 -18.71
CA PHE A 370 14.65 9.07 -17.27
C PHE A 370 15.63 8.02 -16.73
N LEU A 371 15.74 6.87 -17.39
CA LEU A 371 16.63 5.78 -16.96
C LEU A 371 18.11 6.20 -16.94
N ALA A 372 18.56 7.02 -17.90
CA ALA A 372 19.92 7.56 -17.93
C ALA A 372 20.26 8.43 -16.70
N ARG A 373 19.24 8.94 -16.00
CA ARG A 373 19.35 9.74 -14.77
C ARG A 373 19.10 8.92 -13.51
N GLY A 374 18.87 7.61 -13.63
CA GLY A 374 18.46 6.73 -12.54
C GLY A 374 17.02 6.97 -12.06
N ALA A 375 16.22 7.74 -12.81
CA ALA A 375 14.81 7.94 -12.54
C ALA A 375 14.01 6.79 -13.11
N ASP A 376 13.50 5.93 -12.22
CA ASP A 376 12.89 4.66 -12.59
C ASP A 376 11.60 4.35 -11.82
N MET A 377 11.13 5.26 -10.95
CA MET A 377 9.99 5.02 -10.07
C MET A 377 8.86 6.05 -10.21
N PRO A 378 8.02 5.95 -11.26
CA PRO A 378 6.82 6.76 -11.36
C PRO A 378 5.90 6.59 -10.15
N CYS A 379 5.36 7.71 -9.66
CA CYS A 379 4.48 7.74 -8.50
C CYS A 379 2.99 7.95 -8.86
N ASN A 380 2.63 7.82 -10.14
CA ASN A 380 1.28 8.02 -10.64
C ASN A 380 0.64 6.69 -11.09
N ASN A 381 -0.69 6.70 -11.16
CA ASN A 381 -1.53 5.58 -11.60
C ASN A 381 -1.66 5.50 -13.14
N ALA A 382 -0.66 5.98 -13.88
CA ALA A 382 -0.68 6.04 -15.34
C ALA A 382 0.42 5.18 -15.94
N ALA A 383 0.09 4.23 -16.81
CA ALA A 383 1.12 3.49 -17.55
C ALA A 383 1.82 4.42 -18.54
N VAL A 384 3.10 4.16 -18.83
CA VAL A 384 3.89 4.96 -19.78
C VAL A 384 3.27 4.93 -21.18
N GLY A 385 3.26 6.10 -21.84
CA GLY A 385 2.73 6.40 -23.18
C GLY A 385 1.23 6.59 -23.25
N GLN A 386 0.61 6.93 -22.12
CA GLN A 386 -0.83 7.05 -22.03
C GLN A 386 -1.22 8.39 -21.42
N LEU A 387 -2.31 8.95 -21.95
CA LEU A 387 -2.96 10.10 -21.34
C LEU A 387 -3.59 9.71 -20.01
N TYR A 388 -3.60 10.64 -19.07
CA TYR A 388 -4.20 10.45 -17.78
C TYR A 388 -5.68 10.06 -17.83
N GLY A 389 -6.42 10.61 -18.79
CA GLY A 389 -7.82 10.30 -19.03
C GLY A 389 -8.07 8.97 -19.75
N ASN A 390 -7.04 8.33 -20.31
CA ASN A 390 -7.16 7.12 -21.12
C ASN A 390 -6.16 6.05 -20.67
N GLN A 391 -6.49 5.36 -19.57
CA GLN A 391 -5.62 4.34 -18.98
C GLN A 391 -6.00 2.94 -19.46
N PRO A 392 -5.02 2.08 -19.82
CA PRO A 392 -5.28 0.73 -20.30
C PRO A 392 -5.94 -0.12 -19.22
N SER A 393 -6.41 -1.31 -19.61
CA SER A 393 -6.76 -2.39 -18.69
C SER A 393 -5.50 -3.04 -18.09
N TRP A 394 -4.62 -2.23 -17.49
CA TRP A 394 -3.52 -2.72 -16.66
C TRP A 394 -4.08 -3.11 -15.30
N ARG A 395 -3.76 -4.32 -14.84
CA ARG A 395 -4.05 -4.84 -13.50
C ARG A 395 -2.74 -4.93 -12.72
N PRO A 396 -2.24 -3.81 -12.17
CA PRO A 396 -0.95 -3.78 -11.51
C PRO A 396 -0.92 -4.63 -10.24
N LYS A 397 0.23 -5.23 -9.94
CA LYS A 397 0.49 -5.79 -8.61
C LYS A 397 0.34 -4.74 -7.49
N PRO A 398 -0.01 -5.16 -6.26
CA PRO A 398 -0.28 -6.56 -5.88
C PRO A 398 -1.68 -7.06 -6.24
N TYR A 399 -2.70 -6.19 -6.21
CA TYR A 399 -4.10 -6.64 -6.25
C TYR A 399 -4.79 -6.49 -7.61
N GLY A 400 -4.29 -5.62 -8.50
CA GLY A 400 -4.91 -5.34 -9.79
C GLY A 400 -6.31 -4.71 -9.71
N LEU A 401 -6.72 -4.27 -8.52
CA LEU A 401 -8.04 -3.71 -8.23
C LEU A 401 -8.17 -2.31 -8.81
N ARG A 402 -9.32 -2.04 -9.46
CA ARG A 402 -9.66 -0.70 -9.96
C ARG A 402 -10.89 -0.14 -9.24
N GLY A 403 -10.80 1.14 -8.90
CA GLY A 403 -11.95 1.91 -8.43
C GLY A 403 -12.93 2.21 -9.56
N ARG A 404 -14.10 2.76 -9.20
CA ARG A 404 -15.11 3.20 -10.17
C ARG A 404 -14.60 4.30 -11.12
N ASN A 405 -13.56 5.03 -10.71
CA ASN A 405 -12.87 6.03 -11.53
C ASN A 405 -11.68 5.46 -12.33
N GLY A 406 -11.51 4.13 -12.37
CA GLY A 406 -10.45 3.46 -13.11
C GLY A 406 -9.06 3.55 -12.48
N ARG A 407 -8.90 4.11 -11.27
CA ARG A 407 -7.61 4.20 -10.57
C ARG A 407 -7.37 2.98 -9.69
N SER A 408 -6.10 2.63 -9.51
CA SER A 408 -5.70 1.58 -8.56
C SER A 408 -5.36 2.18 -7.20
N GLY A 409 -5.66 1.43 -6.15
CA GLY A 409 -5.37 1.83 -4.77
C GLY A 409 -3.91 1.72 -4.40
N LEU A 410 -3.26 0.67 -4.89
CA LEU A 410 -1.86 0.38 -4.67
C LEU A 410 -1.26 -0.14 -5.98
N VAL A 411 -0.08 0.37 -6.33
CA VAL A 411 0.69 -0.06 -7.48
C VAL A 411 2.13 -0.24 -7.03
N ILE A 412 2.60 -1.48 -7.04
CA ILE A 412 4.01 -1.86 -6.85
C ILE A 412 4.30 -2.89 -7.92
N ASP A 413 4.63 -2.42 -9.12
CA ASP A 413 4.73 -3.29 -10.28
C ASP A 413 5.63 -2.71 -11.37
N ARG A 414 6.11 -3.58 -12.26
CA ARG A 414 6.86 -3.15 -13.45
C ARG A 414 5.90 -2.53 -14.46
N CYS A 415 6.34 -1.44 -15.08
CA CYS A 415 5.59 -0.86 -16.18
C CYS A 415 5.50 -1.89 -17.32
N PRO A 416 4.30 -2.17 -17.87
CA PRO A 416 4.16 -2.98 -19.07
C PRO A 416 5.07 -2.47 -20.19
N HIS A 417 5.73 -3.38 -20.90
CA HIS A 417 6.70 -3.11 -21.98
C HIS A 417 7.97 -2.32 -21.62
N HIS A 418 8.08 -1.80 -20.39
CA HIS A 418 9.24 -1.07 -19.89
C HIS A 418 9.67 -1.59 -18.52
N PRO A 419 10.21 -2.82 -18.43
CA PRO A 419 10.52 -3.46 -17.14
C PRO A 419 11.61 -2.72 -16.35
N GLY A 420 12.38 -1.83 -16.97
CA GLY A 420 13.29 -0.92 -16.28
C GLY A 420 12.59 0.11 -15.39
N ILE A 421 11.29 0.34 -15.59
CA ILE A 421 10.45 1.25 -14.81
C ILE A 421 9.61 0.46 -13.80
N THR A 422 9.59 0.90 -12.54
CA THR A 422 8.81 0.30 -11.46
C THR A 422 7.85 1.33 -10.88
N HIS A 423 6.55 1.19 -11.12
CA HIS A 423 5.56 2.08 -10.51
C HIS A 423 5.45 1.78 -9.02
N ILE A 424 5.54 2.84 -8.21
CA ILE A 424 5.36 2.77 -6.76
C ILE A 424 4.38 3.87 -6.36
N ASN A 425 3.13 3.50 -6.08
CA ASN A 425 2.09 4.45 -5.68
C ASN A 425 1.11 3.83 -4.69
N MET A 426 0.74 4.60 -3.66
CA MET A 426 -0.41 4.35 -2.80
C MET A 426 -1.35 5.53 -2.93
N SER A 427 -2.62 5.27 -3.27
CA SER A 427 -3.61 6.32 -3.48
C SER A 427 -5.03 5.87 -3.14
N PRO A 428 -5.73 6.58 -2.24
CA PRO A 428 -7.14 6.32 -1.98
C PRO A 428 -8.05 6.81 -3.11
N ALA A 429 -7.50 7.34 -4.22
CA ALA A 429 -8.24 7.78 -5.39
C ALA A 429 -9.31 6.77 -5.81
N HIS A 430 -8.99 5.49 -5.81
CA HIS A 430 -9.87 4.41 -6.24
C HIS A 430 -11.18 4.26 -5.42
N LEU A 431 -11.25 4.83 -4.20
CA LEU A 431 -12.45 4.85 -3.37
C LEU A 431 -13.45 5.95 -3.78
N GLY A 432 -12.96 7.01 -4.42
CA GLY A 432 -13.75 8.17 -4.78
C GLY A 432 -14.43 8.04 -6.14
N LYS A 433 -15.53 8.79 -6.33
CA LYS A 433 -16.08 9.04 -7.67
C LYS A 433 -15.09 9.81 -8.55
N THR A 434 -14.23 10.62 -7.93
CA THR A 434 -13.16 11.37 -8.58
C THR A 434 -11.82 10.98 -7.96
N HIS A 435 -10.73 11.20 -8.70
CA HIS A 435 -9.38 10.96 -8.21
C HIS A 435 -8.97 11.95 -7.11
N MET A 436 -9.66 13.09 -7.01
CA MET A 436 -9.34 14.19 -6.09
C MET A 436 -9.55 13.84 -4.60
N ILE A 437 -10.14 12.68 -4.29
CA ILE A 437 -10.18 12.18 -2.91
C ILE A 437 -8.77 11.90 -2.35
N ALA A 438 -7.78 11.65 -3.22
CA ALA A 438 -6.38 11.50 -2.82
C ALA A 438 -5.76 12.81 -2.36
N ASP A 439 -6.18 13.93 -2.96
CA ASP A 439 -5.75 15.27 -2.57
C ASP A 439 -6.43 15.66 -1.25
N ILE A 440 -5.62 15.89 -0.21
CA ILE A 440 -6.10 16.16 1.13
C ILE A 440 -6.78 17.54 1.26
N LEU A 441 -6.50 18.48 0.35
CA LEU A 441 -7.03 19.84 0.33
C LEU A 441 -8.20 20.04 -0.64
N SER A 442 -8.41 19.13 -1.59
CA SER A 442 -9.46 19.29 -2.61
C SER A 442 -10.87 19.35 -2.03
N GLY A 443 -11.64 20.39 -2.38
CA GLY A 443 -12.98 20.64 -1.79
C GLY A 443 -12.93 21.29 -0.39
N HIS A 444 -11.74 21.58 0.14
CA HIS A 444 -11.54 22.12 1.48
C HIS A 444 -10.78 23.45 1.51
N THR A 445 -10.54 24.03 0.33
CA THR A 445 -9.87 25.34 0.17
C THR A 445 -10.66 26.23 -0.79
N PRO A 446 -10.43 27.55 -0.78
CA PRO A 446 -11.04 28.47 -1.76
C PRO A 446 -10.53 28.31 -3.20
N PHE A 447 -9.52 27.45 -3.43
CA PHE A 447 -8.95 27.23 -4.74
C PHE A 447 -10.04 26.89 -5.76
N ALA A 448 -10.06 27.61 -6.90
CA ALA A 448 -11.03 27.42 -7.98
C ALA A 448 -12.52 27.39 -7.53
N GLY A 449 -12.86 28.01 -6.39
CA GLY A 449 -14.22 27.99 -5.85
C GLY A 449 -14.64 26.63 -5.27
N GLU A 450 -13.70 25.73 -4.99
CA GLU A 450 -13.95 24.42 -4.36
C GLU A 450 -14.60 24.54 -2.98
N SER A 451 -14.35 25.65 -2.27
CA SER A 451 -14.97 25.99 -1.00
C SER A 451 -15.11 27.50 -0.83
N ASP A 452 -16.03 27.92 0.04
CA ASP A 452 -16.21 29.32 0.43
C ASP A 452 -15.08 29.84 1.34
N ARG A 453 -14.41 28.92 2.04
CA ARG A 453 -13.32 29.20 3.00
C ARG A 453 -12.41 27.99 3.18
N SER A 454 -11.25 28.21 3.80
CA SER A 454 -10.37 27.13 4.27
C SER A 454 -11.07 26.27 5.33
N ARG A 455 -10.95 24.94 5.22
CA ARG A 455 -11.53 23.93 6.13
C ARG A 455 -10.45 22.95 6.64
N PRO A 456 -9.50 23.42 7.48
CA PRO A 456 -8.33 22.64 7.85
C PRO A 456 -8.66 21.35 8.60
N GLN A 457 -9.74 21.31 9.40
CA GLN A 457 -10.13 20.09 10.13
C GLN A 457 -10.69 19.00 9.20
N ASP A 458 -11.41 19.38 8.14
CA ASP A 458 -11.93 18.42 7.17
C ASP A 458 -10.80 17.87 6.29
N ALA A 459 -9.87 18.73 5.87
CA ALA A 459 -8.65 18.33 5.18
C ALA A 459 -7.79 17.37 6.04
N ALA A 460 -7.63 17.68 7.34
CA ALA A 460 -6.94 16.79 8.27
C ALA A 460 -7.64 15.43 8.39
N ARG A 461 -8.97 15.40 8.53
CA ARG A 461 -9.75 14.14 8.60
C ARG A 461 -9.54 13.29 7.34
N ARG A 462 -9.53 13.92 6.15
CA ARG A 462 -9.21 13.24 4.89
C ARG A 462 -7.79 12.69 4.90
N GLY A 463 -6.80 13.51 5.28
CA GLY A 463 -5.41 13.07 5.38
C GLY A 463 -5.20 11.89 6.34
N ILE A 464 -5.84 11.90 7.51
CA ILE A 464 -5.81 10.78 8.47
C ILE A 464 -6.36 9.52 7.82
N THR A 465 -7.52 9.61 7.17
CA THR A 465 -8.16 8.48 6.49
C THR A 465 -7.26 7.91 5.39
N ASN A 466 -6.72 8.79 4.54
CA ASN A 466 -5.85 8.43 3.42
C ASN A 466 -4.57 7.72 3.90
N VAL A 467 -3.93 8.24 4.95
CA VAL A 467 -2.71 7.65 5.51
C VAL A 467 -2.98 6.32 6.22
N ARG A 468 -4.01 6.26 7.07
CA ARG A 468 -4.39 5.03 7.79
C ARG A 468 -4.70 3.89 6.82
N LEU A 469 -5.38 4.17 5.71
CA LEU A 469 -5.67 3.16 4.68
C LEU A 469 -4.38 2.52 4.13
N GLY A 470 -3.35 3.31 3.86
CA GLY A 470 -2.06 2.82 3.38
C GLY A 470 -1.35 1.96 4.42
N LEU A 471 -1.33 2.41 5.67
CA LEU A 471 -0.71 1.66 6.77
C LEU A 471 -1.46 0.35 7.07
N ASP A 472 -2.79 0.38 7.02
CA ASP A 472 -3.62 -0.79 7.26
C ASP A 472 -3.44 -1.87 6.20
N SER A 473 -3.13 -1.47 4.97
CA SER A 473 -2.89 -2.35 3.83
C SER A 473 -1.48 -2.95 3.75
N LEU A 474 -0.66 -2.83 4.81
CA LEU A 474 0.79 -3.14 4.77
C LEU A 474 1.50 -2.46 3.57
N ALA A 475 1.04 -1.26 3.21
CA ALA A 475 1.66 -0.41 2.21
C ALA A 475 2.35 0.76 2.94
N PHE A 476 2.19 1.99 2.43
CA PHE A 476 2.74 3.19 3.03
C PHE A 476 1.71 4.32 2.98
N GLY A 477 1.71 5.19 3.98
CA GLY A 477 0.90 6.39 4.01
C GLY A 477 1.47 7.50 3.11
N VAL A 478 0.61 8.21 2.39
CA VAL A 478 1.00 9.36 1.57
C VAL A 478 0.11 10.55 1.88
N ILE A 479 0.72 11.66 2.30
CA ILE A 479 0.10 12.97 2.29
C ILE A 479 0.28 13.54 0.87
N MET A 480 -0.81 13.63 0.11
CA MET A 480 -0.80 14.12 -1.26
C MET A 480 -1.70 15.35 -1.40
N THR A 481 -1.20 16.38 -2.07
CA THR A 481 -1.96 17.57 -2.47
C THR A 481 -1.26 18.24 -3.64
N HIS A 482 -1.96 19.13 -4.32
CA HIS A 482 -1.33 20.05 -5.27
C HIS A 482 -0.95 21.37 -4.58
N GLU A 483 0.13 22.00 -5.01
CA GLU A 483 0.70 23.19 -4.36
C GLU A 483 -0.24 24.41 -4.47
N GLU A 484 -1.00 24.55 -5.55
CA GLU A 484 -1.94 25.67 -5.73
C GLU A 484 -3.11 25.65 -4.72
N ARG A 485 -3.42 24.49 -4.13
CA ARG A 485 -4.36 24.40 -3.00
C ARG A 485 -3.71 24.79 -1.68
N ILE A 486 -2.42 24.48 -1.51
CA ILE A 486 -1.64 24.99 -0.37
C ILE A 486 -1.61 26.52 -0.47
N ASP A 487 -1.33 27.07 -1.65
CA ASP A 487 -1.27 28.52 -1.86
C ASP A 487 -2.64 29.22 -1.74
N ALA A 488 -3.74 28.49 -1.55
CA ALA A 488 -5.06 29.07 -1.31
C ALA A 488 -5.44 29.19 0.19
N ILE A 489 -4.58 28.74 1.11
CA ILE A 489 -4.82 28.79 2.56
C ILE A 489 -3.67 29.51 3.29
N SER A 490 -3.80 29.69 4.61
CA SER A 490 -2.73 30.31 5.41
C SER A 490 -1.67 29.28 5.85
N PRO A 491 -0.42 29.70 6.12
CA PRO A 491 0.59 28.83 6.73
C PRO A 491 0.12 28.19 8.05
N GLY A 492 -0.67 28.90 8.85
CA GLY A 492 -1.26 28.38 10.09
C GLY A 492 -2.31 27.28 9.85
N ASP A 493 -3.11 27.41 8.79
CA ASP A 493 -4.05 26.35 8.40
C ASP A 493 -3.30 25.11 7.91
N TRP A 494 -2.27 25.29 7.07
CA TRP A 494 -1.42 24.19 6.64
C TRP A 494 -0.76 23.47 7.81
N GLU A 495 -0.19 24.23 8.77
CA GLU A 495 0.36 23.66 10.00
C GLU A 495 -0.68 22.89 10.81
N THR A 496 -1.90 23.42 10.89
CA THR A 496 -3.02 22.75 11.55
C THR A 496 -3.34 21.42 10.87
N VAL A 497 -3.42 21.40 9.54
CA VAL A 497 -3.71 20.20 8.74
C VAL A 497 -2.66 19.12 8.99
N VAL A 498 -1.38 19.44 8.74
CA VAL A 498 -0.29 18.46 8.88
C VAL A 498 -0.20 17.95 10.31
N SER A 499 -0.19 18.86 11.30
CA SER A 499 -0.05 18.46 12.71
C SER A 499 -1.23 17.62 13.20
N ALA A 500 -2.44 17.88 12.72
CA ALA A 500 -3.61 17.06 13.02
C ALA A 500 -3.53 15.67 12.38
N ILE A 501 -3.03 15.57 11.13
CA ILE A 501 -2.77 14.27 10.48
C ILE A 501 -1.81 13.46 11.34
N ILE A 502 -0.64 14.01 11.69
CA ILE A 502 0.38 13.31 12.49
C ILE A 502 -0.19 12.83 13.83
N ARG A 503 -0.89 13.69 14.57
CA ARG A 503 -1.55 13.30 15.84
C ARG A 503 -2.60 12.20 15.64
N GLY A 504 -3.29 12.21 14.51
CA GLY A 504 -4.27 11.19 14.13
C GLY A 504 -3.67 9.80 13.89
N LEU A 505 -2.34 9.68 13.79
CA LEU A 505 -1.62 8.42 13.62
C LEU A 505 -1.12 7.83 14.94
N ASN A 506 -1.45 8.42 16.09
CA ASN A 506 -1.11 7.86 17.40
C ASN A 506 -1.55 6.38 17.49
N GLY A 507 -0.60 5.51 17.80
CA GLY A 507 -0.82 4.05 17.89
C GLY A 507 -0.51 3.26 16.61
N TRP A 508 -0.36 3.91 15.45
CA TRP A 508 -0.08 3.25 14.16
C TRP A 508 1.41 3.00 13.88
N ASP A 509 2.25 3.09 14.91
CA ASP A 509 3.72 2.90 14.85
C ASP A 509 4.40 3.52 13.62
N ALA A 510 3.87 4.67 13.16
CA ALA A 510 4.25 5.28 11.89
C ALA A 510 5.71 5.73 11.86
N GLU A 511 6.39 5.42 10.75
CA GLU A 511 7.77 5.82 10.48
C GLU A 511 7.78 6.94 9.43
N PHE A 512 8.09 8.16 9.82
CA PHE A 512 8.14 9.30 8.88
C PHE A 512 9.40 9.23 8.02
N ALA A 513 9.24 9.34 6.69
CA ALA A 513 10.33 9.10 5.75
C ALA A 513 10.26 9.95 4.47
N GLY A 514 11.40 10.04 3.80
CA GLY A 514 11.55 10.66 2.48
C GLY A 514 10.80 9.89 1.38
N ARG A 515 10.19 10.59 0.41
CA ARG A 515 9.38 9.94 -0.63
C ARG A 515 10.21 9.07 -1.56
N GLU A 516 11.40 9.50 -1.95
CA GLU A 516 12.35 8.65 -2.70
C GLU A 516 12.75 7.40 -1.90
N HIS A 517 13.04 7.55 -0.61
CA HIS A 517 13.43 6.43 0.27
C HIS A 517 12.35 5.35 0.33
N VAL A 518 11.09 5.73 0.58
CA VAL A 518 9.95 4.79 0.58
C VAL A 518 9.86 4.05 -0.75
N SER A 519 9.99 4.78 -1.86
CA SER A 519 9.95 4.20 -3.21
C SER A 519 11.04 3.15 -3.43
N ILE A 520 12.27 3.46 -3.02
CA ILE A 520 13.41 2.54 -3.11
C ILE A 520 13.16 1.27 -2.30
N ILE A 521 12.66 1.40 -1.06
CA ILE A 521 12.38 0.23 -0.21
C ILE A 521 11.27 -0.63 -0.82
N CYS A 522 10.18 -0.04 -1.29
CA CYS A 522 9.11 -0.79 -1.97
C CYS A 522 9.63 -1.54 -3.19
N LYS A 523 10.47 -0.91 -4.03
CA LYS A 523 11.09 -1.57 -5.18
C LYS A 523 12.00 -2.72 -4.75
N ARG A 524 12.81 -2.56 -3.70
CA ARG A 524 13.69 -3.64 -3.19
C ARG A 524 12.90 -4.82 -2.63
N LEU A 525 11.78 -4.55 -1.97
CA LEU A 525 10.87 -5.60 -1.50
C LEU A 525 10.16 -6.31 -2.66
N PHE A 526 9.85 -5.59 -3.73
CA PHE A 526 9.33 -6.20 -4.96
C PHE A 526 10.38 -7.06 -5.69
N ASP A 527 11.64 -6.64 -5.66
CA ASP A 527 12.78 -7.31 -6.33
C ASP A 527 13.40 -8.45 -5.51
N SER A 528 12.85 -8.75 -4.33
CA SER A 528 13.33 -9.81 -3.45
C SER A 528 12.20 -10.53 -2.71
N SER A 529 12.48 -11.70 -2.17
CA SER A 529 11.47 -12.50 -1.47
C SER A 529 12.08 -13.28 -0.32
N LEU A 530 11.28 -13.50 0.72
CA LEU A 530 11.57 -14.48 1.77
C LEU A 530 10.98 -15.80 1.30
N VAL A 531 11.84 -16.80 1.12
CA VAL A 531 11.41 -18.10 0.57
C VAL A 531 11.30 -19.18 1.64
N TYR A 532 12.06 -19.05 2.73
CA TYR A 532 12.01 -19.99 3.83
C TYR A 532 12.41 -19.33 5.15
N ALA A 533 11.87 -19.81 6.26
CA ALA A 533 12.31 -19.41 7.58
C ALA A 533 12.19 -20.56 8.59
N GLU A 534 13.11 -20.63 9.54
CA GLU A 534 13.08 -21.59 10.64
C GLU A 534 13.69 -21.03 11.93
N THR A 535 13.12 -21.38 13.08
CA THR A 535 13.78 -21.19 14.36
C THR A 535 14.83 -22.29 14.54
N THR A 536 16.06 -21.90 14.83
CA THR A 536 17.20 -22.75 15.17
C THR A 536 17.60 -22.52 16.63
N GLU A 537 18.57 -23.29 17.15
CA GLU A 537 19.14 -23.08 18.49
C GLU A 537 19.76 -21.69 18.65
N THR A 538 20.32 -21.13 17.57
CA THR A 538 21.05 -19.85 17.57
C THR A 538 20.19 -18.64 17.19
N GLY A 539 18.89 -18.83 16.92
CA GLY A 539 17.98 -17.75 16.51
C GLY A 539 17.16 -18.10 15.25
N LEU A 540 16.64 -17.08 14.57
CA LEU A 540 15.84 -17.25 13.37
C LEU A 540 16.74 -17.28 12.13
N ARG A 541 16.71 -18.38 11.38
CA ARG A 541 17.36 -18.50 10.06
C ARG A 541 16.31 -18.18 8.99
N CYS A 542 16.62 -17.23 8.12
CA CYS A 542 15.77 -16.85 6.99
C CYS A 542 16.53 -17.05 5.69
N GLU A 543 15.90 -17.64 4.70
CA GLU A 543 16.42 -17.77 3.34
C GLU A 543 15.68 -16.82 2.41
N LEU A 544 16.44 -16.05 1.64
CA LEU A 544 15.95 -15.02 0.76
C LEU A 544 16.50 -15.20 -0.65
N CYS A 545 15.76 -14.72 -1.64
CA CYS A 545 16.22 -14.63 -3.01
C CYS A 545 15.91 -13.25 -3.62
N GLY A 546 16.61 -12.90 -4.69
CA GLY A 546 16.34 -11.69 -5.49
C GLY A 546 17.58 -10.83 -5.73
N HIS A 547 17.37 -9.67 -6.34
CA HIS A 547 18.44 -8.75 -6.69
C HIS A 547 18.07 -7.34 -6.25
N THR A 548 18.74 -6.83 -5.23
CA THR A 548 18.51 -5.46 -4.73
C THR A 548 19.72 -4.57 -5.01
N ASP A 549 19.48 -3.26 -5.12
CA ASP A 549 20.54 -2.25 -5.28
C ASP A 549 21.07 -1.72 -3.92
N GLY A 550 20.60 -2.29 -2.81
CA GLY A 550 20.98 -1.93 -1.45
C GLY A 550 20.19 -2.70 -0.39
N PRO A 551 20.29 -2.29 0.88
CA PRO A 551 19.63 -2.99 1.98
C PRO A 551 18.09 -2.89 1.94
N SER A 552 17.41 -3.88 2.51
CA SER A 552 15.94 -3.94 2.59
C SER A 552 15.43 -4.55 3.91
N PRO A 553 14.23 -4.18 4.39
CA PRO A 553 13.75 -4.49 5.74
C PRO A 553 13.15 -5.89 5.87
N LEU A 554 13.49 -6.62 6.94
CA LEU A 554 12.87 -7.88 7.35
C LEU A 554 12.15 -7.63 8.67
N THR A 555 10.82 -7.76 8.65
CA THR A 555 9.99 -7.55 9.83
C THR A 555 9.85 -8.86 10.58
N ILE A 556 10.15 -8.87 11.88
CA ILE A 556 10.02 -10.04 12.74
C ILE A 556 8.95 -9.76 13.79
N TRP A 557 7.88 -10.56 13.75
CA TRP A 557 6.79 -10.47 14.70
C TRP A 557 7.03 -11.36 15.91
N ARG A 558 6.67 -10.85 17.10
CA ARG A 558 6.68 -11.54 18.40
C ARG A 558 5.33 -11.36 19.10
N ASN A 559 4.99 -12.28 19.98
CA ASN A 559 3.81 -12.12 20.84
C ASN A 559 4.07 -11.02 21.88
N GLU A 560 3.07 -10.19 22.13
CA GLU A 560 3.05 -9.22 23.22
C GLU A 560 1.66 -9.24 23.85
N GLY A 561 1.53 -9.89 25.01
CA GLY A 561 0.23 -10.20 25.60
C GLY A 561 -0.67 -10.97 24.62
N ASP A 562 -1.88 -10.45 24.42
CA ASP A 562 -2.88 -10.95 23.46
C ASP A 562 -2.66 -10.42 22.03
N GLY A 563 -1.71 -9.51 21.84
CA GLY A 563 -1.35 -8.90 20.56
C GLY A 563 -0.03 -9.40 20.00
N CYS A 564 0.49 -8.65 19.03
CA CYS A 564 1.80 -8.87 18.42
C CYS A 564 2.53 -7.54 18.28
N THR A 565 3.86 -7.61 18.40
CA THR A 565 4.77 -6.50 18.17
C THR A 565 5.78 -6.88 17.10
N ARG A 566 6.35 -5.88 16.43
CA ARG A 566 7.35 -6.09 15.37
C ARG A 566 8.69 -5.47 15.72
N ARG A 567 9.74 -6.09 15.19
CA ARG A 567 11.07 -5.48 15.05
C ARG A 567 11.51 -5.61 13.60
N THR A 568 11.95 -4.51 13.01
CA THR A 568 12.55 -4.51 11.68
C THR A 568 14.06 -4.70 11.80
N VAL A 569 14.63 -5.60 10.99
CA VAL A 569 16.07 -5.74 10.82
C VAL A 569 16.45 -5.47 9.37
N GLU A 570 17.62 -4.87 9.18
CA GLU A 570 18.13 -4.58 7.85
C GLU A 570 18.81 -5.83 7.27
N ILE A 571 18.37 -6.24 6.07
CA ILE A 571 19.05 -7.26 5.29
C ILE A 571 19.94 -6.56 4.28
N PRO A 572 21.24 -6.88 4.22
CA PRO A 572 22.12 -6.25 3.26
C PRO A 572 21.71 -6.59 1.83
N ARG A 573 22.31 -5.91 0.87
CA ARG A 573 22.10 -6.14 -0.57
C ARG A 573 22.05 -7.64 -0.91
N LEU A 574 21.06 -8.02 -1.72
CA LEU A 574 20.88 -9.36 -2.24
C LEU A 574 21.34 -9.43 -3.71
N ASP A 575 22.03 -10.52 -4.04
CA ASP A 575 22.49 -10.87 -5.38
C ASP A 575 22.29 -12.39 -5.57
N GLY A 576 21.06 -12.78 -5.90
CA GLY A 576 20.64 -14.17 -5.92
C GLY A 576 20.16 -14.66 -4.55
N PHE A 577 20.66 -15.82 -4.11
CA PHE A 577 20.22 -16.47 -2.87
C PHE A 577 21.07 -16.06 -1.66
N ARG A 578 20.45 -15.90 -0.49
CA ARG A 578 21.15 -15.63 0.76
C ARG A 578 20.41 -16.21 1.97
N ALA A 579 21.14 -16.91 2.85
CA ALA A 579 20.69 -17.23 4.19
C ALA A 579 21.19 -16.17 5.19
N VAL A 580 20.33 -15.73 6.10
CA VAL A 580 20.64 -14.78 7.16
C VAL A 580 20.20 -15.33 8.51
N HIS A 581 20.99 -15.05 9.55
CA HIS A 581 20.66 -15.40 10.93
C HIS A 581 20.30 -14.13 11.69
N VAL A 582 19.13 -14.13 12.32
CA VAL A 582 18.65 -13.02 13.13
C VAL A 582 18.49 -13.47 14.57
N THR A 583 19.22 -12.80 15.46
CA THR A 583 19.18 -12.99 16.91
C THR A 583 18.06 -12.17 17.54
#